data_AF-A0A1Q8BBN1-F1
#
_entry.id   AF-A0A1Q8BBN1-F1
#
_cell.length_a   1.000
_cell.length_b   1.000
_cell.length_c   1.000
_cell.angle_alpha   90.00
_cell.angle_beta   90.00
_cell.angle_gamma   90.00
#
_symmetry.space_group_name_H-M   'P 1'
#
loop_
_entity.id
_entity.type
_entity.pdbx_description
1 polymer ?
#
loop_
_entity_poly.entity_id
_entity_poly.type
_entity_poly.pdbx_seq_one_letter_code
_entity_poly.pdbx_strand_id
1 'polypeptide(L)'
;MATIPKLIKAALDFSKVLPEQLLAQGFAVLNGLIGNANFTNVPVDLALLKTALDAYSVAIAEARDGSKKAIALRNRQGEEVIRMLRALANYVELHCKDDMNAFLSSGFQPRSGTRKPAQPLAQPVILNIDQGTSGELLVSIKAVRNAKTYDVRWGPAGADGAVPASWSIQTVSNTKTAARINGLTPGTTYAIQVRAYGPLGYTEWSHSASRMCI
;
A
#
# COMPACT_ATOMS: atom_id res chain seq x y z
N MET A 1 14.07 -22.24 20.31
CA MET A 1 14.01 -20.89 19.73
C MET A 1 13.22 -20.01 20.68
N ALA A 2 13.82 -18.94 21.21
CA ALA A 2 13.09 -17.99 22.04
C ALA A 2 12.09 -17.23 21.16
N THR A 3 10.80 -17.43 21.38
CA THR A 3 9.74 -16.66 20.73
C THR A 3 9.60 -15.34 21.46
N ILE A 4 9.99 -14.23 20.82
CA ILE A 4 9.71 -12.90 21.32
C ILE A 4 8.17 -12.74 21.39
N PRO A 5 7.58 -12.39 22.55
CA PRO A 5 6.14 -12.18 22.66
C PRO A 5 5.71 -11.11 21.66
N LYS A 6 4.64 -11.38 20.90
CA LYS A 6 4.12 -10.42 19.95
C LYS A 6 3.32 -9.37 20.71
N LEU A 7 3.92 -8.20 20.90
CA LEU A 7 3.28 -7.04 21.52
C LEU A 7 1.93 -6.74 20.85
N ILE A 8 0.89 -6.59 21.66
CA ILE A 8 -0.42 -6.15 21.19
C ILE A 8 -0.29 -4.67 20.79
N LYS A 9 -0.75 -4.35 19.58
CA LYS A 9 -0.76 -3.00 19.03
C LYS A 9 -2.16 -2.59 18.66
N ALA A 10 -2.57 -1.37 18.94
CA ALA A 10 -3.85 -0.83 18.52
C ALA A 10 -3.85 -0.51 17.02
N ALA A 11 -5.00 -0.68 16.39
CA ALA A 11 -5.26 -0.15 15.05
C ALA A 11 -5.38 1.39 15.13
N LEU A 12 -4.49 2.11 14.43
CA LEU A 12 -4.39 3.58 14.46
C LEU A 12 -4.73 4.22 13.09
N ASP A 13 -5.52 3.53 12.28
CA ASP A 13 -5.97 3.96 10.97
C ASP A 13 -7.07 5.04 11.00
N PHE A 14 -7.25 5.70 12.16
CA PHE A 14 -8.19 6.80 12.40
C PHE A 14 -8.20 7.91 11.34
N SER A 15 -7.05 8.19 10.70
CA SER A 15 -6.96 9.22 9.65
C SER A 15 -7.44 8.76 8.28
N LYS A 16 -7.81 7.48 8.12
CA LYS A 16 -8.22 6.85 6.87
C LYS A 16 -9.68 6.40 6.86
N VAL A 17 -10.35 6.46 8.01
CA VAL A 17 -11.75 6.06 8.17
C VAL A 17 -12.68 7.26 7.93
N LEU A 18 -13.96 6.97 7.71
CA LEU A 18 -14.99 8.00 7.60
C LEU A 18 -15.19 8.74 8.94
N PRO A 19 -15.62 10.02 8.94
CA PRO A 19 -15.83 10.78 10.16
C PRO A 19 -16.74 10.10 11.19
N GLU A 20 -17.82 9.47 10.73
CA GLU A 20 -18.77 8.74 11.57
C GLU A 20 -18.14 7.49 12.19
N GLN A 21 -17.24 6.82 11.45
CA GLN A 21 -16.51 5.67 11.96
C GLN A 21 -15.50 6.09 13.02
N LEU A 22 -14.79 7.20 12.81
CA LEU A 22 -13.89 7.78 13.82
C LEU A 22 -14.66 8.15 15.10
N LEU A 23 -15.83 8.77 14.96
CA LEU A 23 -16.69 9.13 16.09
C LEU A 23 -17.12 7.89 16.88
N ALA A 24 -17.60 6.86 16.20
CA ALA A 24 -18.01 5.60 16.82
C ALA A 24 -16.85 4.91 17.55
N GLN A 25 -15.67 4.87 16.93
CA GLN A 25 -14.45 4.34 17.56
C GLN A 25 -14.05 5.16 18.80
N GLY A 26 -14.17 6.48 18.74
CA GLY A 26 -13.89 7.37 19.87
C GLY A 26 -14.80 7.12 21.06
N PHE A 27 -16.11 6.95 20.83
CA PHE A 27 -17.05 6.59 21.90
C PHE A 27 -16.82 5.18 22.44
N ALA A 28 -16.42 4.22 21.61
CA ALA A 28 -16.06 2.88 22.07
C ALA A 28 -14.86 2.93 23.04
N VAL A 29 -13.83 3.73 22.72
CA VAL A 29 -12.67 3.94 23.60
C VAL A 29 -13.06 4.69 24.88
N LEU A 30 -13.87 5.74 24.78
CA LEU A 30 -14.37 6.46 25.96
C LEU A 30 -15.10 5.52 26.93
N ASN A 31 -16.05 4.74 26.41
CA ASN A 31 -16.82 3.79 27.22
C ASN A 31 -15.96 2.65 27.76
N GLY A 32 -14.95 2.21 27.00
CA GLY A 32 -14.03 1.16 27.43
C GLY A 32 -13.05 1.61 28.52
N LEU A 33 -12.72 2.91 28.60
CA LEU A 33 -11.77 3.42 29.61
C LEU A 33 -12.45 3.99 30.87
N ILE A 34 -13.68 4.48 30.77
CA ILE A 34 -14.41 4.96 31.96
C ILE A 34 -14.60 3.82 32.95
N GLY A 35 -14.06 4.00 34.17
CA GLY A 35 -14.19 3.02 35.25
C GLY A 35 -13.41 1.71 35.02
N ASN A 36 -12.50 1.66 34.04
CA ASN A 36 -11.77 0.44 33.74
C ASN A 36 -10.62 0.19 34.75
N ALA A 37 -10.73 -0.90 35.51
CA ALA A 37 -9.75 -1.28 36.53
C ALA A 37 -8.34 -1.59 35.98
N ASN A 38 -8.23 -1.93 34.69
CA ASN A 38 -6.93 -2.18 34.05
C ASN A 38 -6.18 -0.89 33.68
N PHE A 39 -6.90 0.24 33.57
CA PHE A 39 -6.40 1.49 33.00
C PHE A 39 -6.79 2.68 33.88
N THR A 40 -6.17 2.78 35.05
CA THR A 40 -6.52 3.78 36.07
C THR A 40 -5.84 5.14 35.89
N ASN A 41 -4.67 5.18 35.23
CA ASN A 41 -3.84 6.38 35.10
C ASN A 41 -3.79 6.85 33.64
N VAL A 42 -4.95 7.09 33.05
CA VAL A 42 -5.05 7.53 31.65
C VAL A 42 -4.39 8.91 31.45
N PRO A 43 -3.57 9.10 30.40
CA PRO A 43 -2.85 10.35 30.17
C PRO A 43 -3.72 11.47 29.56
N VAL A 44 -4.94 11.14 29.13
CA VAL A 44 -5.93 12.08 28.59
C VAL A 44 -7.15 12.05 29.49
N ASP A 45 -7.61 13.22 29.91
CA ASP A 45 -8.85 13.36 30.65
C ASP A 45 -10.04 12.88 29.81
N LEU A 46 -10.77 11.88 30.33
CA LEU A 46 -11.92 11.28 29.65
C LEU A 46 -13.09 12.27 29.50
N ALA A 47 -13.20 13.27 30.38
CA ALA A 47 -14.18 14.35 30.23
C ALA A 47 -13.82 15.28 29.05
N LEU A 48 -12.53 15.55 28.85
CA LEU A 48 -12.04 16.30 27.67
C LEU A 48 -12.26 15.49 26.39
N LEU A 49 -11.97 14.19 26.40
CA LEU A 49 -12.26 13.32 25.25
C LEU A 49 -13.76 13.32 24.92
N LYS A 50 -14.63 13.21 25.94
CA LYS A 50 -16.09 13.27 25.74
C LYS A 50 -16.51 14.59 25.08
N THR A 51 -16.00 15.71 25.60
CA THR A 51 -16.29 17.04 25.05
C THR A 51 -15.84 17.17 23.59
N ALA A 52 -14.65 16.65 23.26
CA ALA A 52 -14.13 16.65 21.90
C ALA A 52 -14.99 15.78 20.95
N LEU A 53 -15.45 14.61 21.41
CA LEU A 53 -16.34 13.74 20.63
C LEU A 53 -17.71 14.36 20.40
N ASP A 54 -18.29 14.99 21.43
CA ASP A 54 -19.57 15.69 21.32
C ASP A 54 -19.45 16.86 20.32
N ALA A 55 -18.39 17.66 20.40
CA ALA A 55 -18.11 18.74 19.42
C ALA A 55 -17.86 18.19 18.00
N TYR A 56 -17.17 17.07 17.86
CA TYR A 56 -16.94 16.43 16.57
C TYR A 56 -18.24 15.92 15.95
N SER A 57 -19.16 15.37 16.76
CA SER A 57 -20.47 14.91 16.30
C SER A 57 -21.30 16.05 15.70
N VAL A 58 -21.30 17.22 16.34
CA VAL A 58 -21.96 18.43 15.84
C VAL A 58 -21.34 18.88 14.52
N ALA A 59 -20.00 18.93 14.45
CA ALA A 59 -19.30 19.34 13.24
C ALA A 59 -19.51 18.37 12.06
N ILE A 60 -19.71 17.08 12.31
CA ILE A 60 -20.10 16.10 11.28
C ILE A 60 -21.50 16.44 10.73
N ALA A 61 -22.46 16.76 11.60
CA ALA A 61 -23.81 17.12 11.18
C ALA A 61 -23.83 18.42 10.35
N GLU A 62 -23.12 19.45 10.79
CA GLU A 62 -23.03 20.74 10.07
C GLU A 62 -22.32 20.63 8.71
N ALA A 63 -21.37 19.70 8.58
CA ALA A 63 -20.65 19.49 7.33
C ALA A 63 -21.52 18.85 6.22
N ARG A 64 -22.74 18.39 6.53
CA ARG A 64 -23.66 17.80 5.55
C ARG A 64 -24.10 18.77 4.46
N ASP A 65 -24.16 20.05 4.79
CA ASP A 65 -24.51 21.11 3.82
C ASP A 65 -23.38 21.40 2.82
N GLY A 66 -22.23 20.71 2.94
CA GLY A 66 -21.11 20.81 2.00
C GLY A 66 -20.31 22.11 2.08
N SER A 67 -20.59 22.97 3.06
CA SER A 67 -19.87 24.23 3.27
C SER A 67 -18.38 23.98 3.54
N LYS A 68 -17.51 24.69 2.80
CA LYS A 68 -16.04 24.62 2.98
C LYS A 68 -15.64 24.93 4.43
N LYS A 69 -16.32 25.87 5.09
CA LYS A 69 -16.06 26.24 6.49
C LYS A 69 -16.44 25.09 7.45
N ALA A 70 -17.60 24.48 7.25
CA ALA A 70 -18.05 23.36 8.08
C ALA A 70 -17.17 22.12 7.91
N ILE A 71 -16.75 21.81 6.67
CA ILE A 71 -15.80 20.73 6.39
C ILE A 71 -14.44 20.99 7.07
N ALA A 72 -13.94 22.21 7.01
CA ALA A 72 -12.68 22.57 7.66
C ALA A 72 -12.77 22.43 9.19
N LEU A 73 -13.88 22.86 9.80
CA LEU A 73 -14.12 22.69 11.24
C LEU A 73 -14.22 21.22 11.64
N ARG A 74 -14.99 20.42 10.91
CA ARG A 74 -15.08 18.96 11.12
C ARG A 74 -13.70 18.31 11.06
N ASN A 75 -12.90 18.61 10.04
CA ASN A 75 -11.56 18.03 9.90
C ASN A 75 -10.65 18.43 11.07
N ARG A 76 -10.67 19.69 11.49
CA ARG A 76 -9.92 20.17 12.67
C ARG A 76 -10.33 19.45 13.96
N GLN A 77 -11.63 19.26 14.20
CA GLN A 77 -12.12 18.52 15.37
C GLN A 77 -11.74 17.05 15.30
N GLY A 78 -11.80 16.44 14.11
CA GLY A 78 -11.34 15.07 13.88
C GLY A 78 -9.86 14.89 14.18
N GLU A 79 -9.00 15.84 13.80
CA GLU A 79 -7.57 15.82 14.14
C GLU A 79 -7.32 15.86 15.65
N GLU A 80 -8.10 16.64 16.39
CA GLU A 80 -7.99 16.70 17.86
C GLU A 80 -8.39 15.36 18.50
N VAL A 81 -9.51 14.78 18.07
CA VAL A 81 -9.95 13.44 18.50
C VAL A 81 -8.87 12.39 18.18
N ILE A 82 -8.30 12.41 16.97
CA ILE A 82 -7.22 11.48 16.57
C ILE A 82 -6.01 11.62 17.50
N ARG A 83 -5.63 12.84 17.87
CA ARG A 83 -4.49 13.08 18.77
C ARG A 83 -4.74 12.47 20.14
N MET A 84 -5.92 12.69 20.72
CA MET A 84 -6.31 12.12 22.01
C MET A 84 -6.34 10.58 21.96
N LEU A 85 -6.96 10.00 20.92
CA LEU A 85 -7.04 8.54 20.76
C LEU A 85 -5.66 7.90 20.59
N ARG A 86 -4.71 8.55 19.91
CA ARG A 86 -3.33 8.05 19.79
C ARG A 86 -2.59 8.03 21.12
N ALA A 87 -2.75 9.07 21.93
CA ALA A 87 -2.15 9.12 23.27
C ALA A 87 -2.69 8.00 24.16
N LEU A 88 -4.01 7.79 24.14
CA LEU A 88 -4.67 6.70 24.87
C LEU A 88 -4.28 5.31 24.36
N ALA A 89 -4.17 5.13 23.03
CA ALA A 89 -3.75 3.86 22.45
C ALA A 89 -2.33 3.47 22.90
N ASN A 90 -1.38 4.41 22.88
CA ASN A 90 -0.02 4.16 23.35
C ASN A 90 -0.01 3.76 24.84
N TYR A 91 -0.83 4.40 25.66
CA TYR A 91 -0.99 4.04 27.06
C TYR A 91 -1.56 2.63 27.23
N VAL A 92 -2.66 2.31 26.55
CA VAL A 92 -3.29 0.98 26.61
C VAL A 92 -2.32 -0.12 26.18
N GLU A 93 -1.57 0.09 25.09
CA GLU A 93 -0.55 -0.87 24.63
C GLU A 93 0.51 -1.15 25.71
N LEU A 94 0.96 -0.12 26.43
CA LEU A 94 1.99 -0.26 27.48
C LEU A 94 1.44 -0.90 28.76
N HIS A 95 0.16 -0.71 29.06
CA HIS A 95 -0.44 -1.10 30.34
C HIS A 95 -1.32 -2.36 30.27
N CYS A 96 -1.57 -2.92 29.09
CA CYS A 96 -2.34 -4.16 28.91
C CYS A 96 -1.62 -5.43 29.38
N LYS A 97 -0.32 -5.36 29.72
CA LYS A 97 0.50 -6.50 30.23
C LYS A 97 0.43 -7.75 29.35
N ASP A 98 0.38 -7.56 28.03
CA ASP A 98 0.20 -8.62 27.02
C ASP A 98 -1.09 -9.45 27.15
N ASP A 99 -2.06 -9.00 27.97
CA ASP A 99 -3.38 -9.61 28.10
C ASP A 99 -4.33 -9.01 27.06
N MET A 100 -4.74 -9.85 26.11
CA MET A 100 -5.69 -9.46 25.05
C MET A 100 -7.05 -9.06 25.60
N ASN A 101 -7.53 -9.68 26.68
CA ASN A 101 -8.80 -9.31 27.28
C ASN A 101 -8.70 -7.95 27.96
N ALA A 102 -7.60 -7.68 28.67
CA ALA A 102 -7.32 -6.36 29.22
C ALA A 102 -7.25 -5.32 28.09
N PHE A 103 -6.55 -5.61 27.00
CA PHE A 103 -6.49 -4.72 25.83
C PHE A 103 -7.88 -4.45 25.24
N LEU A 104 -8.68 -5.48 24.96
CA LEU A 104 -10.02 -5.33 24.38
C LEU A 104 -10.98 -4.57 25.29
N SER A 105 -10.80 -4.65 26.62
CA SER A 105 -11.61 -3.89 27.57
C SER A 105 -11.49 -2.37 27.41
N SER A 106 -10.40 -1.88 26.80
CA SER A 106 -10.20 -0.45 26.52
C SER A 106 -11.07 0.11 25.37
N GLY A 107 -11.72 -0.75 24.59
CA GLY A 107 -12.46 -0.36 23.39
C GLY A 107 -11.60 -0.23 22.11
N PHE A 108 -10.27 -0.33 22.21
CA PHE A 108 -9.40 -0.40 21.03
C PHE A 108 -9.49 -1.77 20.34
N GLN A 109 -9.31 -1.75 19.02
CA GLN A 109 -9.18 -2.95 18.22
C GLN A 109 -7.70 -3.29 17.98
N PRO A 110 -7.30 -4.57 18.12
CA PRO A 110 -5.93 -4.96 17.87
C PRO A 110 -5.61 -4.84 16.37
N ARG A 111 -4.43 -4.32 16.07
CA ARG A 111 -3.91 -4.22 14.73
C ARG A 111 -3.76 -5.62 14.16
N SER A 112 -4.40 -5.85 13.03
CA SER A 112 -4.25 -7.11 12.31
C SER A 112 -2.78 -7.38 12.01
N GLY A 113 -2.28 -8.49 12.55
CA GLY A 113 -0.93 -8.98 12.33
C GLY A 113 -0.82 -9.91 11.13
N THR A 114 -1.92 -10.23 10.45
CA THR A 114 -1.92 -11.07 9.25
C THR A 114 -1.53 -10.23 8.05
N ARG A 115 -0.26 -10.32 7.64
CA ARG A 115 0.12 -9.92 6.28
C ARG A 115 -0.64 -10.84 5.33
N LYS A 116 -1.40 -10.26 4.40
CA LYS A 116 -1.95 -11.04 3.29
C LYS A 116 -0.78 -11.79 2.64
N PRO A 117 -0.88 -13.11 2.44
CA PRO A 117 0.17 -13.85 1.77
C PRO A 117 0.44 -13.20 0.42
N ALA A 118 1.72 -13.13 0.05
CA ALA A 118 2.10 -12.62 -1.26
C ALA A 118 1.37 -13.44 -2.34
N GLN A 119 0.75 -12.75 -3.30
CA GLN A 119 0.05 -13.40 -4.41
C GLN A 119 1.00 -13.48 -5.62
N PRO A 120 0.90 -14.54 -6.44
CA PRO A 120 1.61 -14.61 -7.71
C PRO A 120 1.32 -13.37 -8.57
N LEU A 121 2.36 -12.85 -9.20
CA LEU A 121 2.20 -11.76 -10.16
C LEU A 121 1.56 -12.29 -11.45
N ALA A 122 0.73 -11.47 -12.10
CA ALA A 122 0.28 -11.76 -13.45
C ALA A 122 1.48 -11.67 -14.42
N GLN A 123 1.48 -12.51 -15.45
CA GLN A 123 2.48 -12.44 -16.51
C GLN A 123 2.41 -11.08 -17.21
N PRO A 124 3.54 -10.37 -17.40
CA PRO A 124 3.55 -9.08 -18.06
C PRO A 124 3.28 -9.22 -19.56
N VAL A 125 2.81 -8.13 -20.17
CA VAL A 125 2.49 -8.05 -21.60
C VAL A 125 3.22 -6.86 -22.20
N ILE A 126 3.82 -7.07 -23.37
CA ILE A 126 4.39 -6.00 -24.20
C ILE A 126 3.20 -5.32 -24.90
N LEU A 127 3.02 -4.02 -24.67
CA LEU A 127 1.94 -3.23 -25.27
C LEU A 127 2.30 -2.82 -26.69
N ASN A 128 3.51 -2.34 -26.89
CA ASN A 128 4.00 -1.89 -28.18
C ASN A 128 5.54 -1.92 -28.21
N ILE A 129 6.09 -2.01 -29.41
CA ILE A 129 7.52 -1.86 -29.69
C ILE A 129 7.67 -0.80 -30.78
N ASP A 130 8.08 0.40 -30.38
CA ASP A 130 8.32 1.52 -31.28
C ASP A 130 9.80 1.58 -31.69
N GLN A 131 10.04 2.16 -32.86
CA GLN A 131 11.39 2.47 -33.32
C GLN A 131 11.84 3.78 -32.67
N GLY A 132 13.03 3.78 -32.06
CA GLY A 132 13.71 4.99 -31.59
C GLY A 132 14.59 5.60 -32.68
N THR A 133 15.81 6.00 -32.32
CA THR A 133 16.85 6.32 -33.33
C THR A 133 17.29 5.05 -34.06
N SER A 134 18.07 5.15 -35.14
CA SER A 134 18.63 3.95 -35.80
C SER A 134 19.43 3.11 -34.80
N GLY A 135 19.14 1.80 -34.76
CA GLY A 135 19.72 0.87 -33.79
C GLY A 135 19.07 0.88 -32.40
N GLU A 136 17.87 1.44 -32.26
CA GLU A 136 17.13 1.54 -31.00
C GLU A 136 15.68 1.08 -31.10
N LEU A 137 15.24 0.29 -30.11
CA LEU A 137 13.84 -0.09 -29.92
C LEU A 137 13.33 0.37 -28.55
N LEU A 138 12.11 0.90 -28.54
CA LEU A 138 11.39 1.38 -27.37
C LEU A 138 10.26 0.39 -27.02
N VAL A 139 10.44 -0.34 -25.92
CA VAL A 139 9.51 -1.40 -25.50
C VAL A 139 8.58 -0.87 -24.41
N SER A 140 7.30 -0.77 -24.73
CA SER A 140 6.26 -0.37 -23.77
C SER A 140 5.65 -1.58 -23.09
N ILE A 141 5.63 -1.58 -21.75
CA ILE A 141 5.22 -2.73 -20.93
C ILE A 141 3.94 -2.39 -20.17
N LYS A 142 2.96 -3.29 -20.15
CA LYS A 142 1.78 -3.13 -19.29
C LYS A 142 2.17 -3.31 -17.83
N ALA A 143 1.87 -2.32 -17.00
CA ALA A 143 2.14 -2.38 -15.56
C ALA A 143 1.37 -3.54 -14.89
N VAL A 144 2.10 -4.42 -14.21
CA VAL A 144 1.59 -5.47 -13.34
C VAL A 144 1.50 -4.93 -11.90
N ARG A 145 0.32 -5.04 -11.30
CA ARG A 145 0.10 -4.58 -9.92
C ARG A 145 1.01 -5.34 -8.95
N ASN A 146 1.67 -4.60 -8.05
CA ASN A 146 2.64 -5.12 -7.06
C ASN A 146 3.97 -5.65 -7.62
N ALA A 147 4.23 -5.51 -8.93
CA ALA A 147 5.57 -5.72 -9.46
C ALA A 147 6.51 -4.59 -9.02
N LYS A 148 7.75 -4.94 -8.69
CA LYS A 148 8.80 -4.01 -8.24
C LYS A 148 9.66 -3.55 -9.41
N THR A 149 10.04 -4.48 -10.27
CA THR A 149 10.88 -4.27 -11.45
C THR A 149 10.46 -5.23 -12.56
N TYR A 150 10.96 -5.00 -13.76
CA TYR A 150 10.77 -5.88 -14.91
C TYR A 150 12.13 -6.17 -15.54
N ASP A 151 12.33 -7.39 -16.01
CA ASP A 151 13.44 -7.70 -16.89
C ASP A 151 12.91 -7.76 -18.32
N VAL A 152 13.56 -7.03 -19.21
CA VAL A 152 13.35 -7.11 -20.65
C VAL A 152 14.52 -7.89 -21.22
N ARG A 153 14.23 -8.92 -22.01
CA ARG A 153 15.25 -9.64 -22.76
C ARG A 153 15.02 -9.51 -24.25
N TRP A 154 16.11 -9.45 -25.01
CA TRP A 154 16.07 -9.40 -26.47
C TRP A 154 17.19 -10.23 -27.10
N GLY A 155 16.96 -10.71 -28.31
CA GLY A 155 17.95 -11.43 -29.10
C GLY A 155 17.58 -11.42 -30.59
N PRO A 156 18.57 -11.56 -31.50
CA PRO A 156 18.29 -11.64 -32.93
C PRO A 156 17.46 -12.89 -33.22
N ALA A 157 16.31 -12.71 -33.86
CA ALA A 157 15.47 -13.80 -34.29
C ALA A 157 16.19 -14.61 -35.38
N GLY A 158 16.14 -15.94 -35.29
CA GLY A 158 16.67 -16.82 -36.33
C GLY A 158 15.81 -16.80 -37.59
N ALA A 159 16.24 -17.53 -38.62
CA ALA A 159 15.45 -17.74 -39.83
C ALA A 159 14.03 -18.22 -39.48
N ASP A 160 13.04 -17.73 -40.22
CA ASP A 160 11.61 -18.04 -40.03
C ASP A 160 11.05 -17.73 -38.64
N GLY A 161 11.65 -16.77 -37.92
CA GLY A 161 11.19 -16.36 -36.59
C GLY A 161 11.58 -17.32 -35.47
N ALA A 162 12.59 -18.17 -35.69
CA ALA A 162 13.12 -19.06 -34.68
C ALA A 162 13.59 -18.30 -33.43
N VAL A 163 13.46 -18.95 -32.27
CA VAL A 163 13.83 -18.41 -30.96
C VAL A 163 15.32 -18.04 -30.96
N PRO A 164 15.70 -16.84 -30.49
CA PRO A 164 17.10 -16.45 -30.39
C PRO A 164 17.95 -17.46 -29.61
N ALA A 165 19.13 -17.77 -30.14
CA ALA A 165 20.12 -18.62 -29.49
C ALA A 165 20.80 -17.93 -28.29
N SER A 166 20.85 -16.60 -28.31
CA SER A 166 21.40 -15.77 -27.23
C SER A 166 20.45 -14.62 -26.88
N TRP A 167 20.38 -14.31 -25.59
CA TRP A 167 19.51 -13.26 -25.05
C TRP A 167 20.33 -12.28 -24.23
N SER A 168 20.19 -10.98 -24.52
CA SER A 168 20.60 -9.89 -23.66
C SER A 168 19.47 -9.52 -22.72
N ILE A 169 19.78 -9.04 -21.50
CA ILE A 169 18.78 -8.70 -20.48
C ILE A 169 19.05 -7.30 -19.93
N GLN A 170 17.99 -6.53 -19.71
CA GLN A 170 18.00 -5.23 -19.05
C GLN A 170 16.88 -5.18 -18.01
N THR A 171 17.22 -4.79 -16.79
CA THR A 171 16.22 -4.55 -15.74
C THR A 171 15.72 -3.11 -15.81
N VAL A 172 14.40 -2.94 -15.79
CA VAL A 172 13.72 -1.64 -15.77
C VAL A 172 12.88 -1.50 -14.50
N SER A 173 12.99 -0.33 -13.87
CA SER A 173 12.36 -0.04 -12.57
C SER A 173 10.95 0.53 -12.68
N ASN A 174 10.54 0.99 -13.86
CA ASN A 174 9.23 1.59 -14.10
C ASN A 174 8.78 1.29 -15.54
N THR A 175 7.47 1.14 -15.73
CA THR A 175 6.83 0.90 -17.03
C THR A 175 6.14 2.13 -17.62
N LYS A 176 6.15 3.27 -16.91
CA LYS A 176 5.59 4.53 -17.45
C LYS A 176 6.40 5.07 -18.63
N THR A 177 7.71 4.83 -18.62
CA THR A 177 8.61 5.16 -19.72
C THR A 177 8.94 3.87 -20.45
N ALA A 178 8.93 3.90 -21.79
CA ALA A 178 9.33 2.75 -22.59
C ALA A 178 10.77 2.34 -22.27
N ALA A 179 11.01 1.04 -22.17
CA ALA A 179 12.35 0.48 -22.00
C ALA A 179 13.14 0.67 -23.29
N ARG A 180 14.26 1.40 -23.19
CA ARG A 180 15.12 1.72 -24.33
C ARG A 180 16.20 0.67 -24.50
N ILE A 181 16.11 -0.09 -25.58
CA ILE A 181 17.11 -1.07 -26.01
C ILE A 181 17.98 -0.41 -27.08
N ASN A 182 19.28 -0.28 -26.83
CA ASN A 182 20.24 0.40 -27.71
C ASN A 182 21.26 -0.58 -28.30
N GLY A 183 21.96 -0.14 -29.35
CA GLY A 183 23.08 -0.88 -29.93
C GLY A 183 22.63 -2.08 -30.77
N LEU A 184 21.42 -2.02 -31.31
CA LEU A 184 20.88 -3.05 -32.19
C LEU A 184 21.36 -2.83 -33.62
N THR A 185 21.60 -3.91 -34.35
CA THR A 185 21.95 -3.86 -35.78
C THR A 185 20.70 -3.54 -36.62
N PRO A 186 20.69 -2.43 -37.39
CA PRO A 186 19.62 -2.14 -38.35
C PRO A 186 19.43 -3.26 -39.38
N GLY A 187 18.20 -3.49 -39.80
CA GLY A 187 17.82 -4.58 -40.71
C GLY A 187 17.70 -5.96 -40.04
N THR A 188 17.99 -6.08 -38.75
CA THR A 188 17.85 -7.33 -38.00
C THR A 188 16.52 -7.36 -37.24
N THR A 189 15.81 -8.50 -37.31
CA THR A 189 14.61 -8.74 -36.51
C THR A 189 15.02 -9.23 -35.12
N TYR A 190 14.55 -8.54 -34.08
CA TYR A 190 14.75 -8.93 -32.69
C TYR A 190 13.47 -9.49 -32.10
N ALA A 191 13.60 -10.61 -31.39
CA ALA A 191 12.57 -11.13 -30.51
C ALA A 191 12.77 -10.54 -29.11
N ILE A 192 11.69 -10.12 -28.47
CA ILE A 192 11.68 -9.40 -27.18
C ILE A 192 10.67 -10.07 -26.25
N GLN A 193 11.09 -10.28 -25.00
CA GLN A 193 10.25 -10.84 -23.93
C GLN A 193 10.45 -10.07 -22.63
N VAL A 194 9.44 -10.11 -21.77
CA VAL A 194 9.44 -9.40 -20.49
C VAL A 194 9.02 -10.34 -19.37
N ARG A 195 9.62 -10.21 -18.19
CA ARG A 195 9.12 -10.83 -16.94
C ARG A 195 9.06 -9.80 -15.83
N ALA A 196 8.16 -9.98 -14.88
CA ALA A 196 8.00 -9.09 -13.73
C ALA A 196 8.64 -9.72 -12.49
N TYR A 197 9.23 -8.89 -11.63
CA TYR A 197 9.78 -9.30 -10.34
C TYR A 197 8.92 -8.75 -9.20
N GLY A 198 8.60 -9.59 -8.22
CA GLY A 198 7.77 -9.24 -7.08
C GLY A 198 8.14 -9.97 -5.81
N PRO A 199 7.25 -9.92 -4.79
CA PRO A 199 7.48 -10.55 -3.50
C PRO A 199 7.72 -12.07 -3.54
N LEU A 200 7.21 -12.77 -4.57
CA LEU A 200 7.39 -14.21 -4.78
C LEU A 200 8.50 -14.55 -5.79
N GLY A 201 9.29 -13.56 -6.24
CA GLY A 201 10.30 -13.74 -7.27
C GLY A 201 9.82 -13.33 -8.66
N TYR A 202 10.39 -13.95 -9.68
CA TYR A 202 10.11 -13.65 -11.08
C TYR A 202 8.87 -14.39 -11.60
N THR A 203 8.12 -13.75 -12.49
CA THR A 203 7.17 -14.45 -13.36
C THR A 203 7.92 -15.22 -14.43
N GLU A 204 7.20 -16.13 -15.09
CA GLU A 204 7.61 -16.61 -16.41
C GLU A 204 7.74 -15.45 -17.41
N TRP A 205 8.56 -15.68 -18.44
CA TRP A 205 8.71 -14.75 -19.57
C TRP A 205 7.40 -14.62 -20.33
N SER A 206 7.08 -13.41 -20.80
CA SER A 206 5.92 -13.12 -21.64
C SER A 206 5.99 -13.87 -22.97
N HIS A 207 4.88 -13.83 -23.72
CA HIS A 207 4.93 -14.16 -25.14
C HIS A 207 5.99 -13.31 -25.85
N SER A 208 6.64 -13.89 -26.86
CA SER A 208 7.68 -13.21 -27.62
C SER A 208 7.04 -12.25 -28.61
N ALA A 209 7.48 -10.99 -28.60
CA ALA A 209 7.12 -10.00 -29.60
C ALA A 209 8.33 -9.75 -30.50
N SER A 210 8.13 -9.70 -31.82
CA SER A 210 9.21 -9.54 -32.78
C SER A 210 9.10 -8.21 -33.52
N ARG A 211 10.22 -7.51 -33.68
CA ARG A 211 10.29 -6.26 -34.44
C ARG A 211 11.63 -6.14 -35.14
N MET A 212 11.61 -5.76 -36.42
CA MET A 212 12.81 -5.36 -37.15
C MET A 212 13.28 -3.98 -36.70
N CYS A 213 14.55 -3.89 -36.29
CA CYS A 213 15.20 -2.62 -36.00
C CYS A 213 15.57 -1.92 -37.31
N ILE A 214 15.30 -0.63 -37.40
CA ILE A 214 15.76 0.26 -38.48
C ILE A 214 16.87 1.17 -37.93
#